data_AF-T5ADX5-F1
#
_entry.id   AF-T5ADX5-F1
#
_cell.length_a   1.000
_cell.length_b   1.000
_cell.length_c   1.000
_cell.angle_alpha   90.00
_cell.angle_beta   90.00
_cell.angle_gamma   90.00
#
_symmetry.space_group_name_H-M   'P 1'
#
loop_
_entity.id
_entity.type
_entity.pdbx_description
1 polymer ?
#
loop_
_entity_poly.entity_id
_entity_poly.type
_entity_poly.pdbx_seq_one_letter_code
_entity_poly.pdbx_strand_id
1 'polypeptide(L)'
;MESLLKRTFPTFQEAQAACNELARTDGYALAVASKKPNAASPSYIYLRCSKGRKYVDCGNEAIAKRRKTSTQMTRCPFGLVLKLNRLRTAWSVSRASTNAHNHPFIEPMAHAKYKGEVIAKYSSEIIQLHNSGLRPVLITEQLRARSHEDPDLAAITAKQVHNAIARHRQQELAGV
;
A
#
# COMPACT_ATOMS: atom_id res chain seq x y z
N MET A 1 0.68 -17.42 8.39
CA MET A 1 0.46 -16.51 9.55
C MET A 1 1.14 -16.95 10.85
N GLU A 2 1.03 -18.20 11.30
CA GLU A 2 1.55 -18.61 12.62
C GLU A 2 3.06 -18.45 12.82
N SER A 3 3.84 -18.70 11.76
CA SER A 3 5.30 -18.46 11.75
C SER A 3 5.64 -16.99 12.08
N LEU A 4 4.85 -16.04 11.57
CA LEU A 4 5.06 -14.62 11.75
C LEU A 4 4.78 -14.17 13.20
N LEU A 5 3.81 -14.81 13.88
CA LEU A 5 3.46 -14.51 15.28
C LEU A 5 4.54 -14.95 16.28
N LYS A 6 5.36 -15.93 15.91
CA LYS A 6 6.47 -16.44 16.74
C LYS A 6 7.77 -15.67 16.52
N ARG A 7 7.86 -14.86 15.46
CA ARG A 7 9.07 -14.12 15.10
C ARG A 7 9.14 -12.77 15.83
N THR A 8 10.37 -12.36 16.09
CA THR A 8 10.68 -11.00 16.53
C THR A 8 11.50 -10.26 15.48
N PHE A 9 11.39 -8.94 15.46
CA PHE A 9 12.04 -8.07 14.48
C PHE A 9 12.80 -6.95 15.18
N PRO A 10 13.96 -6.52 14.69
CA PRO A 10 14.70 -5.41 15.27
C PRO A 10 13.98 -4.07 15.08
N THR A 11 13.29 -3.88 13.94
CA THR A 11 12.60 -2.63 13.60
C THR A 11 11.11 -2.85 13.32
N PHE A 12 10.30 -1.79 13.48
CA PHE A 12 8.88 -1.88 13.13
C PHE A 12 8.67 -1.96 11.61
N GLN A 13 9.57 -1.36 10.83
CA GLN A 13 9.53 -1.40 9.37
C GLN A 13 9.66 -2.84 8.86
N GLU A 14 10.60 -3.60 9.42
CA GLU A 14 10.78 -5.02 9.08
C GLU A 14 9.57 -5.87 9.48
N ALA A 15 9.04 -5.65 10.70
CA ALA A 15 7.82 -6.33 11.13
C ALA A 15 6.64 -6.03 10.20
N GLN A 16 6.51 -4.76 9.77
CA GLN A 16 5.47 -4.32 8.85
C GLN A 16 5.68 -4.91 7.45
N ALA A 17 6.92 -4.96 6.96
CA ALA A 17 7.26 -5.54 5.66
C ALA A 17 6.91 -7.03 5.63
N ALA A 18 7.29 -7.79 6.66
CA ALA A 18 6.93 -9.21 6.77
C ALA A 18 5.41 -9.42 6.84
N CYS A 19 4.67 -8.55 7.53
CA CYS A 19 3.20 -8.60 7.53
C CYS A 19 2.62 -8.33 6.14
N ASN A 20 3.19 -7.38 5.41
CA ASN A 20 2.73 -6.98 4.08
C ASN A 20 3.02 -8.05 3.03
N GLU A 21 4.17 -8.70 3.12
CA GLU A 21 4.58 -9.81 2.26
C GLU A 21 3.63 -10.99 2.44
N LEU A 22 3.38 -11.40 3.69
CA LEU A 22 2.41 -12.45 3.97
C LEU A 22 1.01 -12.08 3.47
N ALA A 23 0.56 -10.86 3.75
CA ALA A 23 -0.74 -10.37 3.28
C ALA A 23 -0.84 -10.41 1.75
N ARG A 24 0.24 -10.06 1.06
CA ARG A 24 0.33 -10.07 -0.40
C ARG A 24 0.13 -11.49 -0.93
N THR A 25 0.86 -12.46 -0.38
CA THR A 25 0.73 -13.88 -0.75
C THR A 25 -0.68 -14.42 -0.48
N ASP A 26 -1.29 -14.01 0.63
CA ASP A 26 -2.63 -14.44 1.02
C ASP A 26 -3.76 -13.70 0.27
N GLY A 27 -3.45 -12.69 -0.55
CA GLY A 27 -4.43 -11.98 -1.40
C GLY A 27 -5.23 -10.87 -0.69
N TYR A 28 -4.69 -10.29 0.39
CA TYR A 28 -5.25 -9.11 1.04
C TYR A 28 -4.20 -8.03 1.25
N ALA A 29 -4.63 -6.80 1.57
CA ALA A 29 -3.70 -5.70 1.80
C ALA A 29 -3.89 -5.12 3.20
N LEU A 30 -2.78 -4.85 3.88
CA LEU A 30 -2.76 -4.18 5.18
C LEU A 30 -2.50 -2.68 5.03
N ALA A 31 -3.15 -1.89 5.87
CA ALA A 31 -2.94 -0.45 6.00
C ALA A 31 -2.72 -0.08 7.47
N VAL A 32 -1.85 0.89 7.72
CA VAL A 32 -1.66 1.43 9.07
C VAL A 32 -2.93 2.18 9.48
N ALA A 33 -3.52 1.75 10.60
CA ALA A 33 -4.70 2.38 11.19
C ALA A 33 -4.30 3.40 12.25
N SER A 34 -3.35 3.07 13.11
CA SER A 34 -2.86 3.98 14.15
C SER A 34 -1.43 3.65 14.55
N LYS A 35 -0.73 4.69 15.01
CA LYS A 35 0.59 4.60 15.64
C LYS A 35 0.47 5.24 17.03
N LYS A 36 1.00 4.58 18.05
CA LYS A 36 1.01 5.07 19.43
C LYS A 36 2.43 4.92 20.02
N PRO A 37 2.87 5.82 20.91
CA PRO A 37 2.16 7.02 21.39
C PRO A 37 2.08 8.15 20.35
N ASN A 38 3.06 8.23 19.44
CA ASN A 38 3.09 9.21 18.36
C ASN A 38 3.66 8.57 17.07
N ALA A 39 3.67 9.32 15.97
CA ALA A 39 4.12 8.81 14.67
C ALA A 39 5.64 8.73 14.52
N ALA A 40 6.40 9.54 15.27
CA ALA A 40 7.85 9.64 15.18
C ALA A 40 8.57 8.50 15.93
N SER A 41 8.08 8.17 17.13
CA SER A 41 8.60 7.09 17.99
C SER A 41 7.48 6.13 18.41
N PRO A 42 6.91 5.36 17.47
CA PRO A 42 5.86 4.41 17.80
C PRO A 42 6.42 3.26 18.67
N SER A 43 5.68 2.87 19.69
CA SER A 43 5.85 1.61 20.43
C SER A 43 4.75 0.59 20.12
N TYR A 44 3.71 1.05 19.42
CA TYR A 44 2.54 0.27 19.04
C TYR A 44 2.05 0.73 17.68
N ILE A 45 1.80 -0.22 16.78
CA ILE A 45 1.22 0.05 15.45
C ILE A 45 0.07 -0.91 15.24
N TYR A 46 -1.11 -0.36 14.95
CA TYR A 46 -2.26 -1.15 14.54
C TYR A 46 -2.33 -1.18 13.02
N LEU A 47 -2.22 -2.38 12.46
CA LEU A 47 -2.47 -2.65 11.05
C LEU A 47 -3.88 -3.20 10.90
N ARG A 48 -4.64 -2.68 9.94
CA ARG A 48 -5.97 -3.18 9.57
C ARG A 48 -6.00 -3.65 8.13
N CYS A 49 -6.99 -4.47 7.78
CA CYS A 49 -7.33 -4.69 6.39
C CYS A 49 -7.61 -3.37 5.64
N SER A 50 -7.15 -3.25 4.40
CA SER A 50 -7.41 -2.12 3.49
C SER A 50 -8.91 -1.85 3.31
N LYS A 51 -9.73 -2.92 3.31
CA LYS A 51 -11.19 -2.87 3.26
C LYS A 51 -11.86 -2.63 4.64
N GLY A 52 -11.07 -2.44 5.70
CA GLY A 52 -11.53 -2.29 7.09
C GLY A 52 -12.13 -0.94 7.45
N ARG A 53 -12.05 0.07 6.59
CA ARG A 53 -12.65 1.39 6.85
C ARG A 53 -14.18 1.34 6.69
N LYS A 54 -14.86 2.25 7.37
CA LYS A 54 -16.24 2.64 7.04
C LYS A 54 -16.17 3.78 6.03
N TYR A 55 -16.91 3.65 4.92
CA TYR A 55 -17.10 4.77 4.03
C TYR A 55 -17.90 5.87 4.75
N VAL A 56 -17.38 7.09 4.67
CA VAL A 56 -18.04 8.30 5.14
C VAL A 56 -18.16 9.18 3.91
N ASP A 57 -19.38 9.55 3.57
CA ASP A 57 -19.59 10.54 2.53
C ASP A 57 -19.17 11.91 3.07
N CYS A 58 -18.20 12.53 2.40
CA CYS A 58 -17.73 13.89 2.69
C CYS A 58 -18.01 14.81 1.50
N GLY A 59 -18.97 14.45 0.64
CA GLY A 59 -19.47 15.31 -0.41
C GLY A 59 -20.14 16.54 0.19
N ASN A 60 -19.74 17.72 -0.28
CA ASN A 60 -20.57 18.91 -0.14
C ASN A 60 -21.45 18.97 -1.39
N GLU A 61 -22.78 18.96 -1.22
CA GLU A 61 -23.74 18.93 -2.33
C GLU A 61 -23.54 20.10 -3.31
N ALA A 62 -22.97 21.22 -2.84
CA ALA A 62 -22.62 22.39 -3.65
C ALA A 62 -21.54 22.11 -4.73
N ILE A 63 -20.74 21.06 -4.59
CA ILE A 63 -19.67 20.70 -5.53
C ILE A 63 -20.12 19.50 -6.37
N ALA A 64 -21.12 19.72 -7.22
CA ALA A 64 -21.78 18.70 -8.06
C ALA A 64 -20.88 17.99 -9.09
N LYS A 65 -19.61 18.42 -9.27
CA LYS A 65 -18.68 17.88 -10.28
C LYS A 65 -17.81 16.71 -9.79
N ARG A 66 -18.00 16.22 -8.55
CA ARG A 66 -17.17 15.13 -8.02
C ARG A 66 -17.56 13.77 -8.64
N ARG A 67 -16.57 13.00 -9.10
CA ARG A 67 -16.79 11.66 -9.65
C ARG A 67 -17.42 10.76 -8.58
N LYS A 68 -18.58 10.16 -8.90
CA LYS A 68 -19.22 9.12 -8.09
C LYS A 68 -18.42 7.82 -8.23
N THR A 69 -17.70 7.43 -7.19
CA THR A 69 -16.92 6.17 -7.16
C THR A 69 -17.47 5.24 -6.10
N SER A 70 -17.64 3.96 -6.43
CA SER A 70 -17.93 2.94 -5.42
C SER A 70 -16.68 2.64 -4.60
N THR A 71 -16.86 2.53 -3.29
CA THR A 71 -15.81 2.15 -2.35
C THR A 71 -15.77 0.63 -2.20
N GLN A 72 -14.57 0.05 -2.14
CA GLN A 72 -14.37 -1.39 -1.86
C GLN A 72 -14.32 -1.68 -0.34
N MET A 73 -14.73 -0.72 0.49
CA MET A 73 -14.70 -0.82 1.96
C MET A 73 -15.85 -1.68 2.49
N THR A 74 -15.52 -2.75 3.22
CA THR A 74 -16.48 -3.71 3.79
C THR A 74 -16.56 -3.67 5.32
N ARG A 75 -15.87 -2.71 5.96
CA ARG A 75 -15.67 -2.69 7.43
C ARG A 75 -15.08 -3.99 7.97
N CYS A 76 -14.16 -4.59 7.20
CA CYS A 76 -13.46 -5.80 7.59
C CYS A 76 -12.83 -5.65 9.00
N PRO A 77 -13.12 -6.57 9.94
CA PRO A 77 -12.63 -6.49 11.31
C PRO A 77 -11.19 -7.00 11.47
N PHE A 78 -10.61 -7.60 10.43
CA PHE A 78 -9.27 -8.15 10.48
C PHE A 78 -8.20 -7.08 10.75
N GLY A 79 -7.31 -7.38 11.69
CA GLY A 79 -6.16 -6.55 11.99
C GLY A 79 -5.03 -7.30 12.68
N LEU A 80 -3.86 -6.67 12.66
CA LEU A 80 -2.65 -7.12 13.33
C LEU A 80 -2.12 -5.97 14.19
N VAL A 81 -1.43 -6.33 15.26
CA VAL A 81 -0.80 -5.40 16.18
C VAL A 81 0.70 -5.66 16.17
N LEU A 82 1.47 -4.61 15.95
CA LEU A 82 2.92 -4.62 16.13
C LEU A 82 3.21 -3.92 17.45
N LYS A 83 3.92 -4.60 18.35
CA LYS A 83 4.24 -4.07 19.67
C LYS A 83 5.74 -4.19 19.95
N LEU A 84 6.34 -3.08 20.38
CA LEU A 84 7.72 -3.04 20.85
C LEU A 84 7.82 -3.66 22.25
N ASN A 85 8.61 -4.72 22.36
CA ASN A 85 9.11 -5.21 23.63
C ASN A 85 10.35 -4.39 24.00
N ARG A 86 10.19 -3.48 24.96
CA ARG A 86 11.27 -2.59 25.41
C ARG A 86 12.45 -3.32 26.05
N LEU A 87 12.20 -4.45 26.73
CA LEU A 87 13.25 -5.22 27.40
C LEU A 87 14.19 -5.91 26.42
N ARG A 88 13.64 -6.39 25.30
CA ARG A 88 14.39 -7.10 24.25
C ARG A 88 14.73 -6.21 23.05
N THR A 89 14.38 -4.92 23.12
CA THR A 89 14.44 -3.94 22.02
C THR A 89 13.98 -4.54 20.68
N ALA A 90 12.90 -5.31 20.72
CA ALA A 90 12.42 -6.09 19.59
C ALA A 90 10.91 -5.96 19.41
N TRP A 91 10.48 -5.96 18.15
CA TRP A 91 9.09 -5.90 17.74
C TRP A 91 8.51 -7.30 17.61
N SER A 92 7.29 -7.45 18.09
CA SER A 92 6.50 -8.68 17.97
C SER A 92 5.19 -8.38 17.26
N VAL A 93 4.67 -9.38 16.54
CA VAL A 93 3.38 -9.29 15.86
C VAL A 93 2.37 -10.16 16.59
N SER A 94 1.22 -9.58 16.90
CA SER A 94 0.08 -10.30 17.45
C SER A 94 -1.17 -10.02 16.62
N ARG A 95 -2.16 -10.90 16.77
CA ARG A 95 -3.45 -10.72 16.12
C ARG A 95 -4.25 -9.65 16.86
N ALA A 96 -5.00 -8.84 16.12
CA ALA A 96 -6.04 -8.01 16.71
C ALA A 96 -7.24 -8.88 17.13
N SER A 97 -8.22 -8.27 17.80
CA SER A 97 -9.37 -8.97 18.41
C SER A 97 -10.08 -9.96 17.48
N THR A 98 -10.15 -9.70 16.17
CA THR A 98 -10.80 -10.58 15.20
C THR A 98 -9.83 -11.06 14.13
N ASN A 99 -9.93 -12.36 13.84
CA ASN A 99 -9.02 -13.10 12.97
C ASN A 99 -9.57 -13.41 11.58
N ALA A 100 -10.84 -13.11 11.35
CA ALA A 100 -11.55 -13.44 10.12
C ALA A 100 -11.72 -12.21 9.22
N HIS A 101 -11.55 -12.43 7.93
CA HIS A 101 -11.96 -11.48 6.90
C HIS A 101 -13.45 -11.67 6.58
N ASN A 102 -14.11 -10.60 6.13
CA ASN A 102 -15.52 -10.62 5.72
C ASN A 102 -15.69 -10.38 4.21
N HIS A 103 -14.63 -10.63 3.44
CA HIS A 103 -14.59 -10.42 2.00
C HIS A 103 -13.65 -11.46 1.37
N PRO A 104 -13.82 -11.79 0.09
CA PRO A 104 -12.90 -12.66 -0.61
C PRO A 104 -11.51 -12.03 -0.74
N PHE A 105 -10.50 -12.88 -0.82
CA PHE A 105 -9.16 -12.51 -1.23
C PHE A 105 -9.12 -12.28 -2.72
N ILE A 106 -8.27 -11.35 -3.15
CA ILE A 106 -8.14 -10.93 -4.54
C ILE A 106 -6.67 -10.82 -4.89
N GLU A 107 -6.36 -10.94 -6.17
CA GLU A 107 -5.02 -10.80 -6.72
C GLU A 107 -4.30 -9.54 -6.17
N PRO A 108 -2.99 -9.62 -5.82
CA PRO A 108 -2.23 -8.49 -5.31
C PRO A 108 -2.39 -7.23 -6.18
N MET A 109 -2.26 -7.40 -7.50
CA MET A 109 -2.37 -6.30 -8.44
C MET A 109 -3.79 -5.77 -8.63
N ALA A 110 -4.80 -6.28 -7.93
CA ALA A 110 -6.11 -5.61 -7.81
C ALA A 110 -6.11 -4.54 -6.71
N HIS A 111 -5.19 -4.61 -5.73
CA HIS A 111 -5.10 -3.63 -4.65
C HIS A 111 -4.29 -2.40 -5.09
N ALA A 112 -4.82 -1.21 -4.81
CA ALA A 112 -4.15 0.06 -5.11
C ALA A 112 -2.78 0.21 -4.39
N LYS A 113 -2.61 -0.45 -3.24
CA LYS A 113 -1.36 -0.47 -2.48
C LYS A 113 -0.22 -1.09 -3.28
N TYR A 114 -0.39 -2.35 -3.73
CA TYR A 114 0.65 -3.08 -4.45
C TYR A 114 0.95 -2.44 -5.81
N LYS A 115 -0.10 -1.94 -6.50
CA LYS A 115 0.06 -1.05 -7.66
C LYS A 115 0.96 0.15 -7.38
N GLY A 116 0.79 0.80 -6.22
CA GLY A 116 1.59 1.96 -5.81
C GLY A 116 3.03 1.59 -5.49
N GLU A 117 3.26 0.43 -4.86
CA GLU A 117 4.61 -0.09 -4.56
C GLU A 117 5.41 -0.37 -5.84
N VAL A 118 4.78 -0.99 -6.84
CA VAL A 118 5.42 -1.23 -8.16
C VAL A 118 5.75 0.10 -8.83
N ILE A 119 4.83 1.06 -8.86
CA ILE A 119 5.09 2.39 -9.43
C ILE A 119 6.22 3.12 -8.68
N ALA A 120 6.31 2.97 -7.36
CA ALA A 120 7.39 3.54 -6.56
C ALA A 120 8.73 2.86 -6.86
N LYS A 121 8.76 1.53 -7.03
CA LYS A 121 9.95 0.76 -7.40
C LYS A 121 10.53 1.24 -8.74
N TYR A 122 9.68 1.50 -9.72
CA TYR A 122 10.08 1.94 -11.07
C TYR A 122 10.02 3.46 -11.27
N SER A 123 9.89 4.27 -10.20
CA SER A 123 9.64 5.71 -10.36
C SER A 123 10.78 6.45 -11.05
N SER A 124 12.03 6.12 -10.70
CA SER A 124 13.21 6.77 -11.30
C SER A 124 13.32 6.47 -12.80
N GLU A 125 13.07 5.22 -13.19
CA GLU A 125 13.05 4.81 -14.59
C GLU A 125 11.91 5.50 -15.36
N ILE A 126 10.70 5.54 -14.79
CA ILE A 126 9.55 6.25 -15.38
C ILE A 126 9.89 7.72 -15.64
N ILE A 127 10.54 8.39 -14.68
CA ILE A 127 10.93 9.81 -14.81
C ILE A 127 12.02 9.97 -15.87
N GLN A 128 13.02 9.10 -15.87
CA GLN A 128 14.10 9.13 -16.86
C GLN A 128 13.56 8.97 -18.29
N LEU A 129 12.69 7.98 -18.53
CA LEU A 129 12.06 7.75 -19.83
C LEU A 129 11.15 8.91 -20.23
N HIS A 130 10.42 9.49 -19.28
CA HIS A 130 9.63 10.68 -19.54
C HIS A 130 10.51 11.87 -19.96
N ASN A 131 11.64 12.08 -19.27
CA ASN A 131 12.56 13.19 -19.54
C ASN A 131 13.31 13.02 -20.87
N SER A 132 13.44 11.79 -21.38
CA SER A 132 13.91 11.53 -22.75
C SER A 132 12.85 11.74 -23.83
N GLY A 133 11.65 12.20 -23.46
CA GLY A 133 10.56 12.56 -24.38
C GLY A 133 9.58 11.42 -24.66
N LEU A 134 9.69 10.27 -23.99
CA LEU A 134 8.74 9.17 -24.19
C LEU A 134 7.36 9.51 -23.59
N ARG A 135 6.32 9.19 -24.36
CA ARG A 135 4.94 9.35 -23.92
C ARG A 135 4.58 8.27 -22.88
N PRO A 136 3.69 8.56 -21.92
CA PRO A 136 3.31 7.59 -20.87
C PRO A 136 2.83 6.21 -21.39
N VAL A 137 2.21 6.16 -22.56
CA VAL A 137 1.78 4.90 -23.20
C VAL A 137 2.99 4.04 -23.56
N LEU A 138 3.99 4.61 -24.22
CA LEU A 138 5.23 3.90 -24.61
C LEU A 138 6.04 3.46 -23.39
N ILE A 139 6.12 4.32 -22.35
CA ILE A 139 6.75 3.96 -21.07
C ILE A 139 6.05 2.74 -20.46
N THR A 140 4.71 2.70 -20.52
CA THR A 140 3.94 1.56 -20.00
C THR A 140 4.21 0.28 -20.79
N GLU A 141 4.28 0.36 -22.11
CA GLU A 141 4.61 -0.79 -22.97
C GLU A 141 6.02 -1.32 -22.69
N GLN A 142 7.00 -0.44 -22.54
CA GLN A 142 8.37 -0.80 -22.17
C GLN A 142 8.42 -1.51 -20.80
N LEU A 143 7.71 -0.98 -19.80
CA LEU A 143 7.61 -1.64 -18.50
C LEU A 143 6.93 -3.01 -18.61
N ARG A 144 5.83 -3.12 -19.36
CA ARG A 144 5.12 -4.41 -19.54
C ARG A 144 5.93 -5.45 -20.30
N ALA A 145 6.79 -5.04 -21.24
CA ALA A 145 7.68 -5.96 -21.96
C ALA A 145 8.65 -6.70 -21.00
N ARG A 146 8.96 -6.10 -19.86
CA ARG A 146 9.78 -6.68 -18.79
C ARG A 146 8.98 -7.48 -17.75
N SER A 147 7.74 -7.84 -18.05
CA SER A 147 6.90 -8.66 -17.16
C SER A 147 7.46 -10.05 -16.87
N HIS A 148 8.41 -10.53 -17.68
CA HIS A 148 9.15 -11.76 -17.40
C HIS A 148 10.13 -11.62 -16.22
N GLU A 149 10.66 -10.43 -15.96
CA GLU A 149 11.51 -10.11 -14.80
C GLU A 149 10.67 -9.82 -13.56
N ASP A 150 9.58 -9.08 -13.74
CA ASP A 150 8.65 -8.69 -12.68
C ASP A 150 7.20 -8.84 -13.18
N PRO A 151 6.51 -9.95 -12.80
CA PRO A 151 5.15 -10.22 -13.25
C PRO A 151 4.14 -9.12 -12.94
N ASP A 152 4.39 -8.30 -11.90
CA ASP A 152 3.47 -7.21 -11.53
C ASP A 152 3.41 -6.11 -12.61
N LEU A 153 4.46 -5.95 -13.41
CA LEU A 153 4.53 -4.95 -14.47
C LEU A 153 3.43 -5.14 -15.52
N ALA A 154 2.98 -6.38 -15.73
CA ALA A 154 1.88 -6.69 -16.66
C ALA A 154 0.58 -5.95 -16.31
N ALA A 155 0.33 -5.71 -15.02
CA ALA A 155 -0.89 -5.09 -14.52
C ALA A 155 -0.82 -3.55 -14.40
N ILE A 156 0.33 -2.93 -14.72
CA ILE A 156 0.49 -1.48 -14.71
C ILE A 156 -0.24 -0.84 -15.90
N THR A 157 -0.84 0.32 -15.69
CA THR A 157 -1.60 1.06 -16.70
C THR A 157 -0.97 2.42 -16.99
N ALA A 158 -1.18 2.94 -18.20
CA ALA A 158 -0.68 4.27 -18.61
C ALA A 158 -1.16 5.40 -17.70
N LYS A 159 -2.36 5.25 -17.11
CA LYS A 159 -2.87 6.20 -16.11
C LYS A 159 -2.02 6.25 -14.85
N GLN A 160 -1.48 5.12 -14.40
CA GLN A 160 -0.60 5.08 -13.24
C GLN A 160 0.74 5.75 -13.52
N VAL A 161 1.33 5.48 -14.70
CA VAL A 161 2.56 6.14 -15.16
C VAL A 161 2.35 7.66 -15.26
N HIS A 162 1.25 8.08 -15.90
CA HIS A 162 0.89 9.50 -15.98
C HIS A 162 0.75 10.15 -14.59
N ASN A 163 0.06 9.50 -13.65
CA ASN A 163 -0.09 10.01 -12.29
C ASN A 163 1.24 10.08 -11.54
N ALA A 164 2.17 9.16 -11.79
CA ALA A 164 3.51 9.19 -11.20
C ALA A 164 4.30 10.41 -11.67
N ILE A 165 4.28 10.68 -12.98
CA ILE A 165 4.90 11.87 -13.60
C ILE A 165 4.27 13.15 -13.05
N ALA A 166 2.94 13.23 -13.03
CA ALA A 166 2.23 14.39 -12.52
C ALA A 166 2.58 14.69 -11.05
N ARG A 167 2.68 13.65 -10.22
CA ARG A 167 3.11 13.78 -8.82
C ARG A 167 4.55 14.28 -8.70
N HIS A 168 5.47 13.78 -9.54
CA HIS A 168 6.86 14.25 -9.55
C HIS A 168 6.94 15.75 -9.90
N ARG A 169 6.24 16.19 -10.95
CA ARG A 169 6.18 17.62 -11.32
C ARG A 169 5.61 18.50 -10.21
N GLN A 170 4.60 18.01 -9.49
CA GLN A 170 4.04 18.73 -8.34
C GLN A 170 5.06 18.88 -7.20
N GLN A 171 5.93 17.90 -6.99
CA GLN A 171 6.99 17.97 -5.99
C GLN A 171 8.07 18.97 -6.39
N GLU A 172 8.50 18.95 -7.67
CA GLU A 172 9.44 19.93 -8.22
C GLU A 172 8.92 21.38 -8.05
N LEU A 173 7.64 21.62 -8.37
CA LEU A 173 7.00 22.94 -8.21
C LEU A 173 6.85 23.35 -6.74
N ALA A 174 6.77 22.40 -5.81
CA ALA A 174 6.69 22.66 -4.38
C ALA A 174 8.08 22.93 -3.75
N GLY A 175 9.17 22.83 -4.52
CA GLY A 175 10.53 23.07 -4.03
C GLY A 175 11.05 21.99 -3.08
N VAL A 176 10.56 20.75 -3.21
CA VAL A 176 10.96 19.58 -2.41
C VAL A 176 11.74 18.59 -3.26
#